data_AF-A0A7S2SNC7-F1
#
_entry.id   AF-A0A7S2SNC7-F1
#
_cell.length_a   1.000
_cell.length_b   1.000
_cell.length_c   1.000
_cell.angle_alpha   90.00
_cell.angle_beta   90.00
_cell.angle_gamma   90.00
#
_symmetry.space_group_name_H-M   'P 1'
#
loop_
_entity.id
_entity.type
_entity.pdbx_description
1 polymer ?
#
loop_
_entity_poly.entity_id
_entity_poly.type
_entity_poly.pdbx_seq_one_letter_code
_entity_poly.pdbx_strand_id
1 'polypeptide(L)'
;GAIKGLFEGTLRSFIRCLHVDYTSTRDESFYDIQLDVKNCPDIVSSFQKYVEVERLDEDNQYDAEGFGKQDAEKGVKFWRFPPVLNIQLKRFEFDMATMSMVKVNDAFSFPEVLDLRPFLAEGSPDAVN
;
A
#
# COMPACT_ATOMS: atom_id res chain seq x y z
N GLY A 1 5.37 -18.40 16.10
CA GLY A 1 5.19 -17.78 17.43
C GLY A 1 3.88 -17.02 17.46
N ALA A 2 3.28 -16.83 18.64
CA ALA A 2 1.94 -16.24 18.77
C ALA A 2 1.81 -14.83 18.13
N ILE A 3 2.84 -14.00 18.26
CA ILE A 3 2.88 -12.65 17.65
C ILE A 3 2.73 -12.71 16.12
N LYS A 4 3.50 -13.58 15.47
CA LYS A 4 3.42 -13.80 14.02
C LYS A 4 2.02 -14.25 13.59
N GLY A 5 1.40 -15.18 14.33
CA GLY A 5 0.07 -15.68 13.99
C GLY A 5 -1.05 -14.63 14.12
N LEU A 6 -0.90 -13.67 15.04
CA LEU A 6 -1.92 -12.66 15.34
C LEU A 6 -1.77 -11.39 14.50
N PHE A 7 -0.55 -10.95 14.25
CA PHE A 7 -0.28 -9.61 13.70
C PHE A 7 0.38 -9.60 12.32
N GLU A 8 0.94 -10.73 11.86
CA GLU A 8 1.60 -10.75 10.56
C GLU A 8 0.57 -10.90 9.43
N GLY A 9 0.53 -9.89 8.57
CA GLY A 9 -0.09 -9.95 7.25
C GLY A 9 0.94 -10.08 6.14
N THR A 10 0.45 -10.21 4.91
CA THR A 10 1.30 -10.27 3.71
C THR A 10 0.80 -9.29 2.67
N LEU A 11 1.70 -8.46 2.16
CA LEU A 11 1.53 -7.62 0.99
C LEU A 11 2.19 -8.29 -0.21
N ARG A 12 1.63 -8.09 -1.38
CA ARG A 12 2.26 -8.42 -2.66
C ARG A 12 2.50 -7.13 -3.42
N SER A 13 3.75 -6.73 -3.53
CA SER A 13 4.17 -5.65 -4.42
C SER A 13 4.39 -6.22 -5.82
N PHE A 14 4.10 -5.42 -6.84
CA PHE A 14 4.34 -5.79 -8.23
C PHE A 14 4.88 -4.61 -9.02
N ILE A 15 5.66 -4.93 -10.05
CA ILE A 15 6.16 -4.00 -11.05
C ILE A 15 5.89 -4.64 -12.41
N ARG A 16 5.22 -3.92 -13.30
CA ARG A 16 4.93 -4.35 -14.67
C ARG A 16 5.45 -3.33 -15.66
N CYS A 17 6.39 -3.71 -16.52
CA CYS A 17 6.87 -2.82 -17.57
C CYS A 17 5.80 -2.64 -18.65
N LEU A 18 5.72 -1.44 -19.23
CA LEU A 18 4.69 -1.10 -20.22
C LEU A 18 5.09 -1.46 -21.66
N HIS A 19 6.39 -1.54 -21.94
CA HIS A 19 6.93 -1.70 -23.30
C HIS A 19 7.72 -2.99 -23.52
N VAL A 20 7.92 -3.78 -22.47
CA VAL A 20 8.59 -5.07 -22.51
C VAL A 20 7.82 -6.09 -21.67
N ASP A 21 7.90 -7.36 -22.05
CA ASP A 21 7.27 -8.45 -21.29
C ASP A 21 8.11 -8.80 -20.06
N TYR A 22 8.09 -7.89 -19.08
CA TYR A 22 8.74 -8.04 -17.81
C TYR A 22 7.77 -7.67 -16.69
N THR A 23 7.59 -8.61 -15.76
CA THR A 23 6.84 -8.39 -14.52
C THR A 23 7.63 -8.97 -13.36
N SER A 24 7.68 -8.24 -12.26
CA SER A 24 8.27 -8.67 -11.00
C SER A 24 7.22 -8.59 -9.90
N THR A 25 7.15 -9.61 -9.05
CA THR A 25 6.24 -9.65 -7.91
C THR A 25 7.01 -10.08 -6.67
N ARG A 26 6.73 -9.45 -5.53
CA ARG A 26 7.38 -9.76 -4.27
C ARG A 26 6.39 -9.76 -3.13
N ASP A 27 6.47 -10.81 -2.31
CA ASP A 27 5.69 -10.91 -1.08
C ASP A 27 6.49 -10.35 0.10
N GLU A 28 5.85 -9.47 0.87
CA GLU A 28 6.43 -8.78 2.01
C GLU A 28 5.53 -8.94 3.23
N SER A 29 6.13 -9.26 4.37
CA SER A 29 5.40 -9.36 5.64
C SER A 29 5.23 -7.99 6.28
N PHE A 30 4.07 -7.72 6.88
CA PHE A 30 3.82 -6.49 7.64
C PHE A 30 3.17 -6.81 8.99
N TYR A 31 3.38 -5.92 9.96
CA TYR A 31 2.79 -5.99 11.31
C TYR A 31 1.89 -4.79 11.62
N ASP A 32 2.00 -3.73 10.82
CA ASP A 32 1.15 -2.55 10.82
C ASP A 32 1.03 -2.00 9.39
N ILE A 33 -0.03 -1.23 9.15
CA ILE A 33 -0.24 -0.47 7.92
C ILE A 33 -0.27 1.01 8.27
N GLN A 34 0.50 1.80 7.53
CA GLN A 34 0.51 3.24 7.70
C GLN A 34 -0.34 3.90 6.60
N LEU A 35 -1.45 4.50 7.00
CA LEU A 35 -2.42 5.11 6.09
C LEU A 35 -2.28 6.62 6.08
N ASP A 36 -2.29 7.20 4.88
CA ASP A 36 -2.31 8.65 4.68
C ASP A 36 -3.66 9.22 5.13
N VAL A 37 -3.63 10.29 5.93
CA VAL A 37 -4.83 11.02 6.34
C VAL A 37 -5.06 12.24 5.46
N LYS A 38 -3.99 12.92 5.06
CA LYS A 38 -4.08 14.10 4.21
C LYS A 38 -4.67 13.72 2.85
N ASN A 39 -5.64 14.52 2.40
CA ASN A 39 -6.40 14.29 1.17
C ASN A 39 -7.20 12.97 1.16
N CYS A 40 -7.42 12.34 2.31
CA CYS A 40 -8.24 11.13 2.46
C CYS A 40 -9.35 11.41 3.48
N PRO A 41 -10.62 11.56 3.08
CA PRO A 41 -11.71 11.86 4.03
C PRO A 41 -12.02 10.72 5.00
N ASP A 42 -11.67 9.48 4.64
CA ASP A 42 -11.99 8.29 5.40
C ASP A 42 -10.99 7.15 5.21
N ILE A 43 -11.09 6.13 6.05
CA ILE A 43 -10.21 4.97 6.01
C ILE A 43 -10.27 4.19 4.69
N VAL A 44 -11.42 4.15 4.04
CA VAL A 44 -11.60 3.43 2.76
C VAL A 44 -10.81 4.14 1.66
N SER A 45 -10.90 5.47 1.59
CA SER A 45 -10.13 6.29 0.66
C SER A 45 -8.63 6.16 0.89
N SER A 46 -8.17 6.06 2.15
CA SER A 46 -6.75 5.80 2.44
C SER A 46 -6.30 4.41 1.99
N PHE A 47 -7.13 3.38 2.15
CA PHE A 47 -6.82 2.05 1.63
C PHE A 47 -6.82 2.01 0.11
N GLN A 48 -7.73 2.74 -0.55
CA GLN A 48 -7.75 2.88 -2.01
C GLN A 48 -6.45 3.53 -2.51
N LYS A 49 -6.05 4.63 -1.88
CA LYS A 49 -4.77 5.30 -2.15
C LYS A 49 -3.58 4.40 -1.87
N TYR A 50 -3.62 3.59 -0.80
CA TYR A 50 -2.55 2.66 -0.45
C TYR A 50 -2.32 1.61 -1.54
N VAL A 51 -3.38 1.13 -2.20
CA VAL A 51 -3.30 0.13 -3.29
C VAL A 51 -3.33 0.75 -4.69
N GLU A 52 -3.22 2.08 -4.78
CA GLU A 52 -3.18 2.82 -6.03
C GLU A 52 -1.91 2.44 -6.81
N VAL A 53 -2.04 2.30 -8.12
CA VAL A 53 -0.91 1.98 -8.99
C VAL A 53 -0.18 3.27 -9.34
N GLU A 54 1.09 3.32 -8.99
CA GLU A 54 2.00 4.39 -9.32
C GLU A 54 2.64 4.12 -10.69
N ARG A 55 2.69 5.15 -11.53
CA ARG A 55 3.41 5.11 -12.81
C ARG A 55 4.87 5.56 -12.58
N LEU A 56 5.79 4.76 -13.09
CA LEU A 56 7.22 4.99 -13.09
C LEU A 56 7.63 5.37 -14.51
N ASP A 57 7.78 6.66 -14.78
CA ASP A 57 8.17 7.21 -16.09
C ASP A 57 9.18 8.36 -15.94
N GLU A 58 9.65 8.87 -17.09
CA GLU A 58 10.61 9.99 -17.18
C GLU A 58 11.88 9.75 -16.31
N ASP A 59 12.11 10.59 -15.30
CA ASP A 59 13.27 10.47 -14.42
C ASP A 59 13.15 9.33 -13.40
N ASN A 60 11.94 8.76 -13.22
CA ASN A 60 11.63 7.71 -12.24
C ASN A 60 11.44 6.30 -12.87
N GLN A 61 11.95 6.09 -14.08
CA GLN A 61 11.90 4.79 -14.76
C GLN A 61 12.48 3.63 -13.92
N TYR A 62 11.87 2.46 -14.06
CA TYR A 62 12.31 1.24 -13.40
C TYR A 62 13.46 0.58 -14.18
N ASP A 63 14.54 0.19 -13.51
CA ASP A 63 15.63 -0.57 -14.12
C ASP A 63 15.29 -2.07 -14.14
N ALA A 64 14.76 -2.53 -15.27
CA ALA A 64 14.35 -3.90 -15.48
C ALA A 64 15.53 -4.78 -15.87
N GLU A 65 15.70 -5.91 -15.17
CA GLU A 65 16.81 -6.83 -15.40
C GLU A 65 16.81 -7.32 -16.85
N GLY A 66 17.90 -7.05 -17.57
CA GLY A 66 18.04 -7.40 -18.99
C GLY A 66 17.39 -6.44 -20.00
N PHE A 67 16.61 -5.45 -19.55
CA PHE A 67 15.93 -4.48 -20.41
C PHE A 67 16.30 -3.01 -20.14
N GLY A 68 17.06 -2.75 -19.06
CA GLY A 68 17.47 -1.40 -18.66
C GLY A 68 16.29 -0.57 -18.13
N LYS A 69 16.41 0.76 -18.21
CA LYS A 69 15.35 1.68 -17.77
C LYS A 69 14.10 1.57 -18.65
N GLN A 70 12.96 1.34 -18.02
CA GLN A 70 11.66 1.15 -18.66
C GLN A 70 10.57 1.92 -17.90
N ASP A 71 9.59 2.40 -18.67
CA ASP A 71 8.33 2.86 -18.09
C ASP A 71 7.60 1.65 -17.50
N ALA A 72 7.12 1.79 -16.28
CA ALA A 72 6.48 0.70 -15.55
C ALA A 72 5.34 1.17 -14.66
N GLU A 73 4.50 0.23 -14.27
CA GLU A 73 3.48 0.40 -13.24
C GLU A 73 3.93 -0.35 -12.00
N LYS A 74 3.95 0.33 -10.87
CA LYS A 74 4.26 -0.22 -9.57
C LYS A 74 3.03 -0.14 -8.68
N GLY A 75 2.69 -1.24 -8.02
CA GLY A 75 1.58 -1.26 -7.09
C GLY A 75 1.79 -2.23 -5.95
N VAL A 76 0.88 -2.17 -4.98
CA VAL A 76 0.81 -3.13 -3.89
C VAL A 76 -0.64 -3.59 -3.71
N LYS A 77 -0.81 -4.86 -3.36
CA LYS A 77 -2.10 -5.43 -2.98
C LYS A 77 -1.94 -6.24 -1.71
N PHE A 78 -3.02 -6.38 -0.94
CA PHE A 78 -3.00 -7.21 0.25
C PHE A 78 -3.14 -8.68 -0.16
N TRP A 79 -2.14 -9.49 0.18
CA TRP A 79 -2.21 -10.93 -0.06
C TRP A 79 -2.92 -11.66 1.07
N ARG A 80 -2.70 -11.23 2.31
CA ARG A 80 -3.34 -11.80 3.51
C ARG A 80 -3.44 -10.76 4.60
N PHE A 81 -4.60 -10.68 5.27
CA PHE A 81 -4.76 -9.84 6.45
C PHE A 81 -4.51 -10.63 7.75
N PRO A 82 -3.90 -10.00 8.78
CA PRO A 82 -3.77 -10.63 10.09
C PRO A 82 -5.11 -10.64 10.84
N PRO A 83 -5.32 -11.57 11.78
CA PRO A 83 -6.48 -11.53 12.68
C PRO A 83 -6.58 -10.24 13.49
N VAL A 84 -5.44 -9.64 13.88
CA VAL A 84 -5.38 -8.35 14.54
C VAL A 84 -4.59 -7.39 13.66
N LEU A 85 -5.31 -6.44 13.06
CA LEU A 85 -4.73 -5.45 12.18
C LEU A 85 -4.42 -4.15 12.92
N ASN A 86 -3.15 -3.76 12.94
CA ASN A 86 -2.71 -2.47 13.46
C ASN A 86 -2.67 -1.44 12.33
N ILE A 87 -3.41 -0.34 12.49
CA ILE A 87 -3.46 0.75 11.51
C ILE A 87 -2.91 2.02 12.16
N GLN A 88 -1.81 2.53 11.62
CA GLN A 88 -1.23 3.80 12.01
C GLN A 88 -1.69 4.90 11.04
N LEU A 89 -2.45 5.86 11.56
CA LEU A 89 -2.82 7.05 10.78
C LEU A 89 -1.64 8.03 10.73
N LYS A 90 -1.11 8.31 9.53
CA LYS A 90 -0.02 9.27 9.30
C LYS A 90 -0.52 10.70 9.44
N ARG A 91 -0.73 11.12 10.69
CA ARG A 91 -1.15 12.49 11.05
C ARG A 91 0.01 13.46 11.25
N PHE A 92 1.23 13.06 10.94
CA PHE A 92 2.39 13.93 11.03
C PHE A 92 3.13 13.87 9.69
N GLU A 93 3.25 15.02 9.05
CA GLU A 93 3.98 15.18 7.79
C GLU A 93 5.04 16.25 7.94
N PHE A 94 6.09 16.14 7.12
CA PHE A 94 7.13 17.15 7.07
C PHE A 94 6.74 18.24 6.07
N ASP A 95 6.57 19.47 6.56
CA ASP A 95 6.31 20.63 5.71
C ASP A 95 7.64 21.24 5.27
N MET A 96 7.92 21.13 3.96
CA MET A 96 9.13 21.65 3.33
C MET A 96 9.23 23.18 3.36
N ALA A 97 8.11 23.90 3.42
CA ALA A 97 8.11 25.36 3.43
C ALA A 97 8.53 25.92 4.79
N THR A 98 8.08 25.27 5.87
CA THR A 98 8.39 25.67 7.24
C THR A 98 9.54 24.88 7.88
N MET A 99 10.06 23.86 7.19
CA MET A 99 11.09 22.93 7.66
C MET A 99 10.74 22.28 9.01
N SER A 100 9.48 21.90 9.18
CA SER A 100 8.96 21.41 10.46
C SER A 100 7.95 20.27 10.32
N MET A 101 7.79 19.47 11.38
CA MET A 101 6.75 18.44 11.45
C MET A 101 5.42 19.08 11.83
N VAL A 102 4.41 18.96 10.96
CA VAL A 102 3.07 19.50 11.18
C VAL A 102 2.06 18.38 11.41
N LYS A 103 1.11 18.63 12.30
CA LYS A 103 0.03 17.69 12.58
C LYS A 103 -1.14 17.91 11.60
N VAL A 104 -1.53 16.85 10.90
CA VAL A 104 -2.72 16.78 10.05
C VAL A 104 -3.95 16.61 10.95
N ASN A 105 -4.70 17.70 11.11
CA ASN A 105 -5.92 17.74 11.93
C ASN A 105 -7.20 17.57 11.10
N ASP A 106 -7.08 17.22 9.82
CA ASP A 106 -8.22 16.99 8.93
C ASP A 106 -9.18 15.93 9.52
N ALA A 107 -10.46 16.16 9.28
CA ALA A 107 -11.51 15.23 9.62
C ALA A 107 -11.28 13.91 8.88
N PHE A 108 -11.34 12.81 9.63
CA PHE A 108 -11.07 11.47 9.11
C PHE A 108 -12.03 10.50 9.77
N SER A 109 -12.86 9.85 8.96
CA SER A 109 -13.86 8.91 9.46
C SER A 109 -13.43 7.46 9.26
N PHE A 110 -13.84 6.59 10.17
CA PHE A 110 -13.67 5.15 10.08
C PHE A 110 -14.93 4.48 10.63
N PRO A 111 -15.48 3.47 9.92
CA PRO A 111 -16.66 2.75 10.39
C PRO A 111 -16.30 1.80 11.53
N GLU A 112 -17.30 1.38 12.29
CA GLU A 112 -17.15 0.30 13.28
C GLU A 112 -16.82 -1.05 12.60
N VAL A 113 -17.42 -1.29 11.44
CA VAL A 113 -17.19 -2.48 10.61
C VAL A 113 -16.58 -2.05 9.29
N LEU A 114 -15.37 -2.53 8.99
CA LEU A 114 -14.63 -2.22 7.76
C LEU A 114 -14.48 -3.48 6.91
N ASP A 115 -15.00 -3.43 5.69
CA ASP A 115 -14.79 -4.50 4.70
C ASP A 115 -13.47 -4.28 3.95
N LEU A 116 -12.50 -5.17 4.18
CA LEU A 116 -11.17 -5.10 3.57
C LEU A 116 -11.02 -6.01 2.33
N ARG A 117 -12.03 -6.84 2.03
CA ARG A 117 -11.99 -7.75 0.86
C ARG A 117 -11.72 -7.04 -0.47
N PRO A 118 -12.23 -5.80 -0.73
CA PRO A 118 -11.93 -5.09 -1.98
C PRO A 118 -10.45 -4.77 -2.22
N PHE A 119 -9.62 -4.82 -1.17
CA PHE A 119 -8.19 -4.49 -1.25
C PHE A 119 -7.30 -5.74 -1.36
N LEU A 120 -7.89 -6.94 -1.29
CA LEU A 120 -7.17 -8.19 -1.49
C LEU A 120 -6.75 -8.35 -2.95
N ALA A 121 -5.58 -8.97 -3.15
CA ALA A 121 -5.12 -9.40 -4.46
C ALA A 121 -6.00 -10.54 -4.99
N GLU A 122 -6.17 -10.61 -6.30
CA GLU A 122 -6.80 -11.77 -6.95
C GLU A 122 -6.03 -13.06 -6.62
N GLY A 123 -6.75 -14.12 -6.28
CA GLY A 123 -6.16 -15.40 -5.87
C GLY A 123 -5.63 -15.42 -4.43
N SER A 124 -5.83 -14.35 -3.65
CA SER A 124 -5.56 -14.37 -2.21
C SER A 124 -6.35 -15.50 -1.53
N PRO A 125 -5.73 -16.24 -0.57
CA PRO A 125 -6.44 -17.26 0.21
C PRO A 125 -7.61 -16.69 1.03
N ASP A 126 -7.59 -15.38 1.31
CA ASP A 126 -8.64 -14.68 2.05
C ASP A 126 -9.75 -14.15 1.12
N ALA A 127 -9.56 -14.18 -0.21
CA ALA A 127 -10.56 -13.73 -1.18
C ALA A 127 -11.62 -14.79 -1.53
N VAL A 128 -11.42 -16.05 -1.08
CA VAL A 128 -12.27 -17.21 -1.39
C VAL A 128 -13.23 -17.62 -0.26
N ASN A 129 -13.44 -16.76 0.74
CA ASN A 129 -14.45 -16.96 1.79
C ASN A 129 -15.46 -15.81 1.88
#